data_AF-A0A4Q1CZD0-F1
#
_entry.id   AF-A0A4Q1CZD0-F1
#
_cell.length_a   1.000
_cell.length_b   1.000
_cell.length_c   1.000
_cell.angle_alpha   90.00
_cell.angle_beta   90.00
_cell.angle_gamma   90.00
#
_symmetry.space_group_name_H-M   'P 1'
#
loop_
_entity.id
_entity.type
_entity.pdbx_description
1 polymer ?
#
loop_
_entity_poly.entity_id
_entity_poly.type
_entity_poly.pdbx_seq_one_letter_code
_entity_poly.pdbx_strand_id
1 'polypeptide(L)'
;MNLMRLLPATLLCLPLIACGGTSSAPDTSVGKSVAETSSGVGRKVQEAMDEARREITEGNIKISADSQPRAEITPDGQLLIGGKDVPTNDAQRRQLLEYRGHVVAIATDGMNVGLAGAKLGASAAGEALKGIFSGDSEGVEKRINAEAAKIEAQAKRICDRLPAMLASQQALARELPAFKPYASMDQSDVDDCGKDGSVTFSN
;
A
#
# COMPACT_ATOMS: atom_id res chain seq x y z
N MET A 1 -51.10 -21.02 -14.98
CA MET A 1 -51.52 -22.41 -14.74
C MET A 1 -50.31 -23.17 -14.19
N ASN A 2 -50.46 -23.66 -12.95
CA ASN A 2 -49.80 -24.80 -12.27
C ASN A 2 -48.58 -25.46 -12.96
N LEU A 3 -47.53 -25.88 -12.24
CA LEU A 3 -47.65 -26.79 -11.09
C LEU A 3 -46.39 -26.82 -10.21
N MET A 4 -46.65 -26.78 -8.92
CA MET A 4 -45.80 -27.02 -7.76
C MET A 4 -45.21 -28.44 -7.74
N ARG A 5 -43.92 -28.59 -7.39
CA ARG A 5 -43.36 -29.84 -6.84
C ARG A 5 -42.28 -29.53 -5.80
N LEU A 6 -42.62 -29.89 -4.56
CA LEU A 6 -41.81 -29.90 -3.33
C LEU A 6 -40.84 -31.10 -3.31
N LEU A 7 -39.65 -30.93 -2.69
CA LEU A 7 -38.86 -31.89 -1.88
C LEU A 7 -37.36 -31.46 -1.84
N PRO A 8 -36.56 -31.84 -0.82
CA PRO A 8 -36.63 -31.48 0.60
C PRO A 8 -35.33 -30.82 1.12
N ALA A 9 -35.42 -30.13 2.26
CA ALA A 9 -34.29 -29.61 3.01
C ALA A 9 -33.56 -30.73 3.75
N THR A 10 -32.30 -31.00 3.40
CA THR A 10 -31.39 -31.86 4.18
C THR A 10 -30.57 -31.01 5.15
N LEU A 11 -31.00 -31.05 6.42
CA LEU A 11 -30.27 -30.61 7.60
C LEU A 11 -29.02 -31.49 7.78
N LEU A 12 -27.82 -30.89 7.80
CA LEU A 12 -26.57 -31.58 8.14
C LEU A 12 -26.15 -31.13 9.56
N CYS A 13 -26.69 -31.83 10.56
CA CYS A 13 -26.15 -31.82 11.92
C CYS A 13 -24.88 -32.69 11.94
N LEU A 14 -23.71 -32.10 12.17
CA LEU A 14 -22.53 -32.86 12.60
C LEU A 14 -22.47 -32.93 14.13
N PRO A 15 -22.20 -34.11 14.70
CA PRO A 15 -22.06 -34.30 16.14
C PRO A 15 -20.72 -33.76 16.66
N LEU A 16 -20.79 -33.05 17.78
CA LEU A 16 -19.68 -32.78 18.68
C LEU A 16 -19.15 -34.11 19.23
N ILE A 17 -18.10 -34.65 18.62
CA ILE A 17 -17.29 -35.70 19.24
C ILE A 17 -16.27 -35.01 20.13
N ALA A 18 -16.50 -35.14 21.43
CA ALA A 18 -15.51 -34.90 22.46
C ALA A 18 -14.32 -35.85 22.27
N CYS A 19 -13.11 -35.30 22.07
CA CYS A 19 -11.87 -36.02 22.32
C CYS A 19 -11.37 -35.62 23.72
N GLY A 20 -11.66 -36.48 24.69
CA GLY A 20 -10.91 -36.55 25.93
C GLY A 20 -9.65 -37.41 25.74
N GLY A 21 -8.54 -36.97 26.35
CA GLY A 21 -7.40 -37.82 26.70
C GLY A 21 -6.15 -37.62 25.86
N THR A 22 -5.17 -36.89 26.39
CA THR A 22 -3.93 -37.44 26.97
C THR A 22 -2.97 -36.30 27.30
N SER A 23 -2.39 -36.33 28.50
CA SER A 23 -1.26 -35.49 28.89
C SER A 23 -0.13 -35.67 27.88
N SER A 24 0.32 -34.57 27.26
CA SER A 24 1.61 -34.48 26.58
C SER A 24 2.23 -33.13 26.94
N ALA A 25 3.51 -33.17 27.24
CA ALA A 25 4.36 -32.03 27.59
C ALA A 25 4.24 -30.89 26.55
N PRO A 26 4.61 -29.64 26.87
CA PRO A 26 4.59 -28.55 25.90
C PRO A 26 5.56 -28.89 24.75
N ASP A 27 5.01 -29.40 23.66
CA ASP A 27 5.76 -29.77 22.48
C ASP A 27 6.17 -28.48 21.74
N THR A 28 7.46 -28.15 21.84
CA THR A 28 8.11 -27.04 21.11
C THR A 28 8.06 -27.19 19.58
N SER A 29 7.47 -28.26 19.06
CA SER A 29 7.36 -28.57 17.63
C SER A 29 6.33 -27.69 16.90
N VAL A 30 5.24 -27.29 17.56
CA VAL A 30 4.22 -26.37 16.98
C VAL A 30 4.78 -24.96 16.81
N GLY A 31 5.65 -24.52 17.72
CA GLY A 31 6.35 -23.24 17.58
C GLY A 31 7.35 -23.21 16.42
N LYS A 32 7.97 -24.35 16.12
CA LYS A 32 8.96 -24.48 15.04
C LYS A 32 8.31 -24.53 13.65
N SER A 33 7.20 -25.24 13.49
CA SER A 33 6.46 -25.31 12.21
C SER A 33 5.77 -23.98 11.85
N VAL A 34 5.24 -23.25 12.83
CA VAL A 34 4.66 -21.91 12.61
C VAL A 34 5.75 -20.87 12.29
N ALA A 35 6.93 -20.97 12.91
CA ALA A 35 8.07 -20.10 12.60
C ALA A 35 8.66 -20.39 11.20
N GLU A 36 8.80 -21.66 10.82
CA GLU A 36 9.27 -22.05 9.48
C GLU A 36 8.28 -21.62 8.37
N THR A 37 6.97 -21.75 8.60
CA THR A 37 5.95 -21.29 7.65
C THR A 37 5.88 -19.74 7.57
N SER A 38 6.07 -19.05 8.71
CA SER A 38 6.13 -17.58 8.75
C SER A 38 7.38 -17.02 8.06
N SER A 39 8.49 -17.75 8.09
CA SER A 39 9.74 -17.34 7.42
C SER A 39 9.61 -17.32 5.89
N GLY A 40 8.85 -18.26 5.32
CA GLY A 40 8.59 -18.32 3.88
C GLY A 40 7.68 -17.19 3.39
N VAL A 41 6.64 -16.87 4.16
CA VAL A 41 5.71 -15.77 3.85
C VAL A 41 6.40 -14.41 3.97
N GLY A 42 7.17 -14.18 5.03
CA GLY A 42 7.93 -12.93 5.21
C GLY A 42 8.92 -12.66 4.08
N ARG A 43 9.64 -13.69 3.64
CA ARG A 43 10.54 -13.59 2.47
C ARG A 43 9.78 -13.30 1.18
N LYS A 44 8.64 -13.94 0.94
CA LYS A 44 7.83 -13.69 -0.26
C LYS A 44 7.29 -12.27 -0.33
N VAL A 45 6.87 -11.72 0.81
CA VAL A 45 6.47 -10.30 0.89
C VAL A 45 7.66 -9.39 0.60
N GLN A 46 8.85 -9.68 1.13
CA GLN A 46 10.05 -8.90 0.84
C GLN A 46 10.42 -8.93 -0.66
N GLU A 47 10.41 -10.12 -1.28
CA GLU A 47 10.65 -10.30 -2.72
C GLU A 47 9.65 -9.49 -3.56
N ALA A 48 8.36 -9.53 -3.21
CA ALA A 48 7.33 -8.76 -3.91
C ALA A 48 7.52 -7.24 -3.76
N MET A 49 7.99 -6.78 -2.60
CA MET A 49 8.28 -5.36 -2.37
C MET A 49 9.51 -4.89 -3.15
N ASP A 50 10.54 -5.73 -3.23
CA ASP A 50 11.74 -5.42 -4.01
C ASP A 50 11.45 -5.45 -5.51
N GLU A 51 10.60 -6.37 -5.98
CA GLU A 51 10.09 -6.36 -7.36
C GLU A 51 9.31 -5.07 -7.65
N ALA A 52 8.34 -4.70 -6.80
CA ALA A 52 7.54 -3.50 -7.00
C ALA A 52 8.40 -2.21 -7.00
N ARG A 53 9.46 -2.15 -6.18
CA ARG A 53 10.44 -1.04 -6.23
C ARG A 53 11.19 -1.00 -7.56
N ARG A 54 11.57 -2.17 -8.08
CA ARG A 54 12.21 -2.28 -9.39
C ARG A 54 11.26 -1.81 -10.49
N GLU A 55 10.02 -2.29 -10.50
CA GLU A 55 9.00 -1.90 -11.47
C GLU A 55 8.73 -0.38 -11.45
N ILE A 56 8.68 0.26 -10.28
CA ILE A 56 8.51 1.72 -10.17
C ILE A 56 9.71 2.47 -10.75
N THR A 57 10.92 1.98 -10.48
CA THR A 57 12.16 2.66 -10.88
C THR A 57 12.45 2.48 -12.37
N GLU A 58 12.24 1.28 -12.89
CA GLU A 58 12.55 0.87 -14.27
C GLU A 58 11.37 1.01 -15.23
N GLY A 59 10.14 1.09 -14.72
CA GLY A 59 8.93 1.24 -15.53
C GLY A 59 8.53 2.71 -15.72
N ASN A 60 7.64 2.97 -16.67
CA ASN A 60 7.06 4.30 -16.83
C ASN A 60 6.17 4.65 -15.63
N ILE A 61 6.30 5.86 -15.08
CA ILE A 61 5.31 6.37 -14.12
C ILE A 61 4.07 6.79 -14.90
N LYS A 62 2.89 6.45 -14.40
CA LYS A 62 1.61 6.75 -15.04
C LYS A 62 0.95 7.90 -14.30
N ILE A 63 0.50 8.89 -15.05
CA ILE A 63 -0.15 10.09 -14.52
C ILE A 63 -1.51 10.21 -15.20
N SER A 64 -2.55 10.37 -14.38
CA SER A 64 -3.92 10.53 -14.86
C SER A 64 -4.36 11.96 -14.62
N ALA A 65 -5.20 12.47 -15.51
CA ALA A 65 -5.91 13.73 -15.36
C ALA A 65 -7.32 13.60 -15.93
N ASP A 66 -8.26 14.35 -15.38
CA ASP A 66 -9.66 14.25 -15.75
C ASP A 66 -9.87 14.53 -17.23
N SER A 67 -10.59 13.63 -17.90
CA SER A 67 -10.89 13.71 -19.34
C SER A 67 -9.65 13.81 -20.25
N GLN A 68 -8.47 13.43 -19.77
CA GLN A 68 -7.24 13.37 -20.56
C GLN A 68 -6.86 11.92 -20.86
N PRO A 69 -6.15 11.67 -21.99
CA PRO A 69 -5.45 10.41 -22.19
C PRO A 69 -4.48 10.14 -21.03
N ARG A 70 -4.08 8.89 -20.80
CA ARG A 70 -3.05 8.59 -19.81
C ARG A 70 -1.71 9.23 -20.23
N ALA A 71 -1.08 9.98 -19.33
CA ALA A 71 0.30 10.39 -19.48
C ALA A 71 1.24 9.36 -18.84
N GLU A 72 2.43 9.23 -19.40
CA GLU A 72 3.49 8.42 -18.86
C GLU A 72 4.82 9.18 -18.94
N ILE A 73 5.65 9.08 -17.90
CA ILE A 73 7.03 9.57 -17.95
C ILE A 73 7.96 8.36 -17.86
N THR A 74 8.79 8.18 -18.88
CA THR A 74 9.72 7.05 -18.97
C THR A 74 10.89 7.20 -17.97
N PRO A 75 11.65 6.12 -17.68
CA PRO A 75 12.84 6.19 -16.84
C PRO A 75 13.91 7.16 -17.36
N ASP A 76 13.97 7.36 -18.67
CA ASP A 76 14.92 8.26 -19.33
C ASP A 76 14.34 9.66 -19.55
N GLY A 77 13.14 9.98 -19.04
CA GLY A 77 12.60 11.35 -19.02
C GLY A 77 11.82 11.78 -20.26
N GLN A 78 11.33 10.84 -21.07
CA GLN A 78 10.40 11.13 -22.17
C GLN A 78 8.98 11.25 -21.63
N LEU A 79 8.17 12.12 -22.24
CA LEU A 79 6.75 12.23 -21.95
C LEU A 79 5.95 11.54 -23.03
N LEU A 80 5.13 10.56 -22.65
CA LEU A 80 4.16 9.92 -23.52
C LEU A 80 2.76 10.37 -23.12
N ILE A 81 1.91 10.73 -24.08
CA ILE A 81 0.48 11.02 -23.85
C ILE A 81 -0.36 10.12 -24.75
N GLY A 82 -1.21 9.28 -24.16
CA GLY A 82 -1.97 8.28 -24.89
C GLY A 82 -1.06 7.30 -25.66
N GLY A 83 0.12 7.00 -25.11
CA GLY A 83 1.14 6.15 -25.74
C GLY A 83 1.93 6.81 -26.87
N LYS A 84 1.76 8.11 -27.12
CA LYS A 84 2.49 8.85 -28.15
C LYS A 84 3.55 9.75 -27.53
N ASP A 85 4.74 9.75 -28.10
CA ASP A 85 5.83 10.63 -27.67
C ASP A 85 5.47 12.11 -27.87
N VAL A 86 5.76 12.90 -26.83
CA VAL A 86 5.66 14.35 -26.85
C VAL A 86 7.09 14.90 -26.96
N PRO A 87 7.43 15.57 -28.07
CA PRO A 87 8.77 16.12 -28.26
C PRO A 87 9.14 17.09 -27.13
N THR A 88 10.32 16.87 -26.56
CA THR A 88 10.89 17.71 -25.50
C THR A 88 12.33 18.08 -25.82
N ASN A 89 12.77 19.23 -25.34
CA ASN A 89 14.18 19.61 -25.33
C ASN A 89 14.88 19.10 -24.06
N ASP A 90 16.20 19.25 -23.99
CA ASP A 90 16.99 18.79 -22.84
C ASP A 90 16.59 19.42 -21.50
N ALA A 91 16.13 20.68 -21.50
CA ALA A 91 15.69 21.34 -20.28
C ALA A 91 14.37 20.73 -19.76
N GLN A 92 13.40 20.52 -20.66
CA GLN A 92 12.13 19.87 -20.34
C GLN A 92 12.33 18.42 -19.91
N ARG A 93 13.24 17.68 -20.57
CA ARG A 93 13.61 16.31 -20.20
C ARG A 93 14.18 16.23 -18.78
N ARG A 94 15.02 17.19 -18.38
CA ARG A 94 15.53 17.28 -17.00
C ARG A 94 14.40 17.53 -15.99
N GLN A 95 13.44 18.40 -16.31
CA GLN A 95 12.30 18.67 -15.44
C GLN A 95 11.37 17.45 -15.31
N LEU A 96 11.18 16.69 -16.39
CA LEU A 96 10.44 15.42 -16.36
C LEU A 96 11.12 14.39 -15.45
N LEU A 97 12.45 14.28 -15.50
CA LEU A 97 13.23 13.42 -14.61
C LEU A 97 13.14 13.85 -13.14
N GLU A 98 13.19 15.15 -12.87
CA GLU A 98 13.04 15.71 -11.52
C GLU A 98 11.66 15.39 -10.95
N TYR A 99 10.59 15.72 -11.68
CA TYR A 99 9.22 15.40 -11.27
C TYR A 99 9.02 13.89 -11.07
N ARG A 100 9.53 13.07 -11.99
CA ARG A 100 9.51 11.60 -11.85
C ARG A 100 10.22 11.15 -10.57
N GLY A 101 11.38 11.73 -10.25
CA GLY A 101 12.13 11.42 -9.03
C GLY A 101 11.30 11.65 -7.77
N HIS A 102 10.53 12.74 -7.72
CA HIS A 102 9.60 13.00 -6.62
C HIS A 102 8.50 11.95 -6.51
N VAL A 103 7.86 11.60 -7.64
CA VAL A 103 6.80 10.57 -7.69
C VAL A 103 7.33 9.21 -7.21
N VAL A 104 8.51 8.79 -7.70
CA VAL A 104 9.15 7.53 -7.31
C VAL A 104 9.48 7.51 -5.82
N ALA A 105 10.01 8.61 -5.28
CA ALA A 105 10.35 8.70 -3.87
C ALA A 105 9.10 8.60 -2.96
N ILE A 106 8.02 9.30 -3.31
CA ILE A 106 6.75 9.24 -2.58
C ILE A 106 6.12 7.85 -2.67
N ALA A 107 6.10 7.24 -3.86
CA ALA A 107 5.58 5.89 -4.05
C ALA A 107 6.37 4.86 -3.22
N THR A 108 7.70 4.98 -3.19
CA THR A 108 8.57 4.10 -2.40
C THR A 108 8.33 4.25 -0.90
N ASP A 109 8.18 5.48 -0.40
CA ASP A 109 7.85 5.71 1.01
C ASP A 109 6.45 5.20 1.35
N GLY A 110 5.47 5.38 0.46
CA GLY A 110 4.12 4.82 0.59
C GLY A 110 4.12 3.29 0.68
N MET A 111 4.92 2.61 -0.15
CA MET A 111 5.10 1.15 -0.06
C MET A 111 5.69 0.72 1.28
N ASN A 112 6.68 1.44 1.80
CA ASN A 112 7.31 1.13 3.08
C ASN A 112 6.31 1.26 4.25
N VAL A 113 5.53 2.33 4.25
CA VAL A 113 4.46 2.56 5.23
C VAL A 113 3.40 1.47 5.11
N GLY A 114 2.95 1.13 3.90
CA GLY A 114 1.99 0.06 3.65
C GLY A 114 2.47 -1.30 4.15
N LEU A 115 3.74 -1.65 3.91
CA LEU A 115 4.35 -2.88 4.42
C LEU A 115 4.39 -2.90 5.96
N ALA A 116 4.76 -1.78 6.59
CA ALA A 116 4.79 -1.68 8.04
C ALA A 116 3.38 -1.81 8.64
N GLY A 117 2.39 -1.15 8.03
CA GLY A 117 0.97 -1.26 8.40
C GLY A 117 0.43 -2.68 8.28
N ALA A 118 0.74 -3.37 7.17
CA ALA A 118 0.34 -4.77 6.98
C ALA A 118 0.97 -5.71 8.03
N LYS A 119 2.25 -5.52 8.35
CA LYS A 119 2.94 -6.27 9.41
C LYS A 119 2.30 -6.03 10.78
N LEU A 120 1.99 -4.77 11.10
CA LEU A 120 1.30 -4.43 12.34
C LEU A 120 -0.08 -5.08 12.42
N GLY A 121 -0.88 -5.03 11.35
CA GLY A 121 -2.19 -5.67 11.30
C GLY A 121 -2.14 -7.19 11.48
N ALA A 122 -1.17 -7.86 10.84
CA ALA A 122 -0.96 -9.29 11.01
C ALA A 122 -0.55 -9.65 12.45
N SER A 123 0.37 -8.88 13.04
CA SER A 123 0.76 -9.05 14.45
C SER A 123 -0.41 -8.80 15.40
N ALA A 124 -1.21 -7.75 15.18
CA ALA A 124 -2.38 -7.44 15.99
C ALA A 124 -3.43 -8.57 15.95
N ALA A 125 -3.70 -9.13 14.78
CA ALA A 125 -4.60 -10.28 14.66
C ALA A 125 -4.06 -11.52 15.40
N GLY A 126 -2.76 -11.79 15.29
CA GLY A 126 -2.11 -12.89 16.00
C GLY A 126 -2.12 -12.69 17.52
N GLU A 127 -1.89 -11.46 18.00
CA GLU A 127 -1.92 -11.12 19.41
C GLU A 127 -3.35 -11.11 19.97
N ALA A 128 -4.37 -10.70 19.21
CA ALA A 128 -5.77 -10.79 19.62
C ALA A 128 -6.20 -12.25 19.86
N LEU A 129 -5.81 -13.16 18.96
CA LEU A 129 -6.04 -14.60 19.16
C LEU A 129 -5.35 -15.10 20.43
N LYS A 130 -4.08 -14.73 20.65
CA LYS A 130 -3.36 -15.10 21.89
C LYS A 130 -3.98 -14.47 23.14
N GLY A 131 -4.49 -13.24 23.06
CA GLY A 131 -5.11 -12.51 24.16
C GLY A 131 -6.37 -13.22 24.68
N ILE A 132 -7.17 -13.81 23.78
CA ILE A 132 -8.32 -14.66 24.14
C ILE A 132 -7.89 -15.86 24.99
N PHE A 133 -6.74 -16.46 24.69
CA PHE A 133 -6.23 -17.63 25.43
C PHE A 133 -5.43 -17.27 26.70
N SER A 134 -4.77 -16.10 26.73
CA SER A 134 -3.82 -15.71 27.78
C SER A 134 -4.34 -14.67 28.78
N GLY A 135 -5.38 -13.90 28.43
CA GLY A 135 -5.94 -12.84 29.27
C GLY A 135 -5.14 -11.53 29.32
N ASP A 136 -4.01 -11.40 28.60
CA ASP A 136 -3.17 -10.19 28.56
C ASP A 136 -3.52 -9.26 27.38
N SER A 137 -4.69 -8.62 27.42
CA SER A 137 -5.13 -7.70 26.35
C SER A 137 -4.49 -6.31 26.45
N GLU A 138 -4.27 -5.79 27.66
CA GLU A 138 -3.76 -4.42 27.86
C GLU A 138 -2.30 -4.25 27.40
N GLY A 139 -1.45 -5.25 27.63
CA GLY A 139 -0.06 -5.21 27.18
C GLY A 139 0.07 -5.23 25.65
N VAL A 140 -0.80 -6.00 25.00
CA VAL A 140 -0.93 -6.10 23.53
C VAL A 140 -1.33 -4.76 22.93
N GLU A 141 -2.38 -4.13 23.47
CA GLU A 141 -2.88 -2.85 22.98
C GLU A 141 -1.81 -1.75 23.04
N LYS A 142 -1.08 -1.64 24.16
CA LYS A 142 0.00 -0.66 24.30
C LYS A 142 1.11 -0.84 23.26
N ARG A 143 1.49 -2.08 22.96
CA ARG A 143 2.52 -2.40 21.95
C ARG A 143 2.05 -2.04 20.54
N ILE A 144 0.81 -2.41 20.20
CA ILE A 144 0.21 -2.10 18.89
C ILE A 144 0.13 -0.58 18.68
N ASN A 145 -0.35 0.17 19.68
CA ASN A 145 -0.46 1.63 19.60
C ASN A 145 0.90 2.31 19.44
N ALA A 146 1.93 1.82 20.15
CA ALA A 146 3.28 2.35 20.01
C ALA A 146 3.87 2.12 18.61
N GLU A 147 3.61 0.96 18.01
CA GLU A 147 4.06 0.67 16.65
C GLU A 147 3.24 1.43 15.60
N ALA A 148 1.92 1.57 15.80
CA ALA A 148 1.06 2.41 14.96
C ALA A 148 1.55 3.86 14.92
N ALA A 149 1.90 4.44 16.08
CA ALA A 149 2.42 5.80 16.16
C ALA A 149 3.74 5.98 15.37
N LYS A 150 4.61 4.96 15.32
CA LYS A 150 5.83 5.01 14.49
C LYS A 150 5.50 4.99 13.00
N ILE A 151 4.55 4.15 12.59
CA ILE A 151 4.10 4.05 11.19
C ILE A 151 3.45 5.36 10.76
N GLU A 152 2.63 5.95 11.63
CA GLU A 152 2.01 7.26 11.41
C GLU A 152 3.08 8.35 11.23
N ALA A 153 4.12 8.36 12.09
CA ALA A 153 5.24 9.28 11.94
C ALA A 153 6.02 9.07 10.62
N GLN A 154 6.15 7.82 10.17
CA GLN A 154 6.74 7.51 8.85
C GLN A 154 5.85 7.99 7.70
N ALA A 155 4.53 7.81 7.81
CA ALA A 155 3.55 8.29 6.84
C ALA A 155 3.60 9.82 6.72
N LYS A 156 3.69 10.54 7.84
CA LYS A 156 3.81 12.00 7.87
C LYS A 156 5.04 12.53 7.12
N ARG A 157 6.15 11.77 7.06
CA ARG A 157 7.32 12.17 6.25
C ARG A 157 7.07 12.19 4.75
N ILE A 158 6.01 11.53 4.26
CA ILE A 158 5.61 11.65 2.86
C ILE A 158 5.16 13.08 2.57
N CYS A 159 4.47 13.72 3.52
CA CYS A 159 4.02 15.11 3.41
C CYS A 159 5.20 16.09 3.24
N ASP A 160 6.33 15.82 3.90
CA ASP A 160 7.54 16.65 3.77
C ASP A 160 8.10 16.71 2.33
N ARG A 161 7.72 15.75 1.46
CA ARG A 161 8.14 15.70 0.05
C ARG A 161 7.22 16.49 -0.88
N LEU A 162 5.99 16.75 -0.46
CA LEU A 162 4.96 17.37 -1.30
C LEU A 162 5.32 18.78 -1.77
N PRO A 163 5.92 19.68 -0.97
CA PRO A 163 6.30 21.01 -1.44
C PRO A 163 7.25 20.98 -2.65
N ALA A 164 8.25 20.09 -2.63
CA ALA A 164 9.21 19.96 -3.72
C ALA A 164 8.56 19.33 -4.96
N MET A 165 7.69 18.32 -4.75
CA MET A 165 6.90 17.74 -5.84
C MET A 165 6.02 18.80 -6.51
N LEU A 166 5.28 19.61 -5.74
CA LEU A 166 4.46 20.69 -6.26
C LEU A 166 5.29 21.70 -7.06
N ALA A 167 6.43 22.14 -6.52
CA ALA A 167 7.31 23.08 -7.20
C ALA A 167 7.82 22.52 -8.55
N SER A 168 8.24 21.25 -8.58
CA SER A 168 8.69 20.58 -9.80
C SER A 168 7.55 20.44 -10.82
N GLN A 169 6.34 20.12 -10.37
CA GLN A 169 5.15 20.01 -11.22
C GLN A 169 4.79 21.35 -11.86
N GLN A 170 4.80 22.43 -11.08
CA GLN A 170 4.51 23.79 -11.56
C GLN A 170 5.60 24.32 -12.49
N ALA A 171 6.87 23.99 -12.25
CA ALA A 171 7.96 24.31 -13.18
C ALA A 171 7.77 23.61 -14.52
N LEU A 172 7.47 22.31 -14.50
CA LEU A 172 7.23 21.52 -15.70
C LEU A 172 5.98 22.02 -16.47
N ALA A 173 4.89 22.35 -15.78
CA ALA A 173 3.66 22.85 -16.39
C ALA A 173 3.81 24.21 -17.08
N ARG A 174 4.78 25.04 -16.64
CA ARG A 174 5.11 26.33 -17.26
C ARG A 174 5.87 26.14 -18.58
N GLU A 175 6.80 25.20 -18.60
CA GLU A 175 7.72 24.99 -19.74
C GLU A 175 7.19 23.98 -20.77
N LEU A 176 6.25 23.11 -20.38
CA LEU A 176 5.71 22.05 -21.23
C LEU A 176 4.17 22.09 -21.26
N PRO A 177 3.56 22.85 -22.20
CA PRO A 177 2.10 23.03 -22.27
C PRO A 177 1.31 21.72 -22.34
N ALA A 178 1.86 20.68 -22.98
CA ALA A 178 1.23 19.36 -23.06
C ALA A 178 1.10 18.66 -21.69
N PHE A 179 1.97 19.00 -20.72
CA PHE A 179 1.93 18.44 -19.36
C PHE A 179 0.96 19.20 -18.45
N LYS A 180 0.58 20.45 -18.79
CA LYS A 180 -0.26 21.31 -17.95
C LYS A 180 -1.56 20.65 -17.44
N PRO A 181 -2.31 19.86 -18.23
CA PRO A 181 -3.51 19.18 -17.72
C PRO A 181 -3.24 18.15 -16.62
N TYR A 182 -2.02 17.64 -16.52
CA TYR A 182 -1.59 16.64 -15.55
C TYR A 182 -0.96 17.25 -14.29
N ALA A 183 -0.78 18.57 -14.28
CA ALA A 183 -0.31 19.32 -13.13
C ALA A 183 -1.48 19.70 -12.22
N SER A 184 -2.12 18.69 -11.63
CA SER A 184 -3.33 18.85 -10.83
C SER A 184 -3.08 19.18 -9.36
N MET A 185 -1.83 19.10 -8.90
CA MET A 185 -1.51 19.31 -7.50
C MET A 185 -1.48 20.81 -7.20
N ASP A 186 -2.03 21.21 -6.06
CA ASP A 186 -2.02 22.59 -5.61
C ASP A 186 -1.52 22.72 -4.17
N GLN A 187 -1.54 23.96 -3.65
CA GLN A 187 -1.04 24.24 -2.31
C GLN A 187 -1.88 23.57 -1.22
N SER A 188 -3.18 23.34 -1.46
CA SER A 188 -4.05 22.67 -0.49
C SER A 188 -3.63 21.22 -0.27
N ASP A 189 -3.15 20.52 -1.30
CA ASP A 189 -2.63 19.15 -1.15
C ASP A 189 -1.42 19.08 -0.19
N VAL A 190 -0.56 20.11 -0.24
CA VAL A 190 0.58 20.24 0.68
C VAL A 190 0.08 20.57 2.08
N ASP A 191 -0.81 21.55 2.19
CA ASP A 191 -1.28 22.07 3.46
C ASP A 191 -2.13 21.04 4.21
N ASP A 192 -2.91 20.23 3.50
CA ASP A 192 -3.83 19.25 4.07
C ASP A 192 -3.19 17.88 4.32
N CYS A 193 -2.01 17.63 3.76
CA CYS A 193 -1.31 16.37 3.98
C CYS A 193 -1.00 16.15 5.47
N GLY A 194 -1.40 14.99 5.97
CA GLY A 194 -1.13 14.58 7.36
C GLY A 194 -2.03 15.24 8.40
N LYS A 195 -3.04 16.02 7.97
CA LYS A 195 -4.16 16.42 8.82
C LYS A 195 -5.13 15.24 8.99
N ASP A 196 -5.74 15.15 10.16
CA ASP A 196 -6.66 14.06 10.50
C ASP A 196 -7.90 14.08 9.57
N GLY A 197 -8.08 13.02 8.78
CA GLY A 197 -9.35 12.73 8.10
C GLY A 197 -9.39 12.76 6.56
N SER A 198 -8.34 13.19 5.84
CA SER A 198 -8.35 13.22 4.37
C SER A 198 -7.64 12.02 3.76
N VAL A 199 -8.18 10.81 3.99
CA VAL A 199 -7.91 9.66 3.11
C VAL A 199 -9.18 9.34 2.34
N THR A 200 -9.61 10.29 1.51
CA THR A 200 -10.60 10.02 0.45
C THR A 200 -9.86 9.51 -0.76
N PHE A 201 -9.73 8.18 -0.87
CA PHE A 201 -9.51 7.55 -2.17
C PHE A 201 -10.83 7.63 -2.94
N SER A 202 -11.04 8.73 -3.65
CA SER A 202 -12.12 8.81 -4.63
C SER A 202 -11.74 7.95 -5.84
N ASN A 203 -12.61 6.99 -6.14
CA ASN A 203 -12.54 6.06 -7.27
C ASN A 203 -13.08 6.71 -8.55
#